data_AF-A0A8S4QDY9-F1
#
_entry.id   AF-A0A8S4QDY9-F1
#
_cell.length_a   1.000
_cell.length_b   1.000
_cell.length_c   1.000
_cell.angle_alpha   90.00
_cell.angle_beta   90.00
_cell.angle_gamma   90.00
#
_symmetry.space_group_name_H-M   'P 1'
#
loop_
_entity.id
_entity.type
_entity.pdbx_description
1 polymer ?
#
loop_
_entity_poly.entity_id
_entity_poly.type
_entity_poly.pdbx_seq_one_letter_code
_entity_poly.pdbx_strand_id
1 'polypeptide(L)' 'YIRPFIRVGPHGYFWMAGYGDHAADIYNLDVRPDDIWVVAFSRSGTTWLQELLWLLENNLDYDGAAKTPLTKRYAFIE' A
#
# COMPACT_ATOMS: atom_id res chain seq x y z
N TYR A 1 -18.58 8.98 -9.07
CA TYR A 1 -17.94 7.72 -9.50
C TYR A 1 -18.83 7.05 -10.53
N ILE A 2 -18.26 6.58 -11.64
CA ILE A 2 -19.02 5.95 -12.74
C ILE A 2 -19.47 4.52 -12.35
N ARG A 3 -18.78 3.88 -11.41
CA ARG A 3 -19.12 2.56 -10.86
C ARG A 3 -19.49 2.65 -9.37
N PRO A 4 -20.47 1.87 -8.89
CA PRO A 4 -20.87 1.85 -7.48
C PRO A 4 -19.81 1.17 -6.61
N PHE A 5 -19.84 1.41 -5.29
CA PHE A 5 -19.02 0.67 -4.34
C PHE A 5 -19.48 -0.78 -4.20
N ILE A 6 -18.58 -1.65 -3.78
CA ILE A 6 -18.81 -3.09 -3.60
C ILE A 6 -18.57 -3.51 -2.14
N ARG A 7 -19.12 -4.67 -1.77
CA ARG A 7 -18.82 -5.35 -0.50
C ARG A 7 -18.11 -6.67 -0.79
N VAL A 8 -16.99 -6.92 -0.14
CA VAL A 8 -16.12 -8.07 -0.41
C VAL A 8 -16.08 -9.02 0.79
N GLY A 9 -16.19 -10.32 0.51
CA GLY A 9 -16.04 -11.41 1.47
C GLY A 9 -17.20 -11.54 2.48
N PRO A 10 -17.14 -12.54 3.37
CA PRO A 10 -18.21 -12.83 4.34
C PRO A 10 -18.48 -11.70 5.33
N HIS A 11 -17.46 -10.88 5.62
CA HIS A 11 -17.56 -9.72 6.53
C HIS A 11 -18.03 -8.44 5.81
N GLY A 12 -18.17 -8.46 4.49
CA GLY A 12 -18.72 -7.36 3.72
C GLY A 12 -17.88 -6.08 3.75
N TYR A 13 -16.56 -6.20 3.62
CA TYR A 13 -15.63 -5.07 3.56
C TYR A 13 -15.98 -4.12 2.43
N PHE A 14 -16.07 -2.82 2.73
CA PHE A 14 -16.51 -1.80 1.78
C PHE A 14 -15.35 -1.32 0.92
N TRP A 15 -15.51 -1.40 -0.40
CA TRP A 15 -14.44 -1.09 -1.37
C TRP A 15 -14.96 -0.37 -2.62
N MET A 16 -14.06 0.30 -3.33
CA MET A 16 -14.30 0.80 -4.68
C MET A 16 -14.49 -0.36 -5.68
N ALA A 17 -15.34 -0.20 -6.70
CA ALA A 17 -15.56 -1.24 -7.71
C ALA A 17 -14.27 -1.76 -8.37
N GLY A 18 -13.25 -0.90 -8.54
CA GLY A 18 -11.99 -1.29 -9.18
C GLY A 18 -11.20 -2.35 -8.42
N TYR A 19 -11.37 -2.43 -7.10
CA TYR A 19 -10.78 -3.52 -6.31
C TYR A 19 -11.27 -4.89 -6.80
N GLY A 20 -12.56 -4.98 -7.15
CA GLY A 20 -13.17 -6.22 -7.61
C GLY A 20 -12.55 -6.77 -8.90
N ASP A 21 -12.01 -5.89 -9.77
CA ASP A 21 -11.36 -6.29 -11.02
C ASP A 21 -10.00 -6.99 -10.77
N HIS A 22 -9.36 -6.72 -9.63
CA HIS A 22 -7.99 -7.16 -9.31
C HIS A 22 -7.90 -8.00 -8.03
N ALA A 23 -9.01 -8.27 -7.35
CA ALA A 23 -9.02 -8.94 -6.05
C ALA A 23 -8.33 -10.32 -6.09
N ALA A 24 -8.53 -11.09 -7.17
CA ALA A 24 -7.89 -12.39 -7.35
C ALA A 24 -6.38 -12.27 -7.59
N ASP A 25 -5.95 -11.26 -8.35
CA ASP A 25 -4.53 -11.02 -8.63
C ASP A 25 -3.80 -10.58 -7.36
N ILE A 26 -4.40 -9.69 -6.57
CA ILE A 26 -3.85 -9.22 -5.29
C ILE A 26 -3.77 -10.39 -4.30
N TYR A 27 -4.80 -11.24 -4.22
CA TYR A 27 -4.83 -12.38 -3.30
C TYR A 27 -3.75 -13.44 -3.62
N ASN A 28 -3.40 -13.59 -4.91
CA ASN A 28 -2.41 -14.56 -5.38
C ASN A 28 -1.09 -13.90 -5.81
N LEU A 29 -0.82 -12.67 -5.35
CA LEU A 29 0.41 -11.96 -5.67
C LEU A 29 1.64 -12.78 -5.23
N ASP A 30 2.60 -12.93 -6.13
CA ASP A 30 3.87 -13.61 -5.81
C ASP A 30 4.71 -12.69 -4.92
N VAL A 31 5.00 -13.15 -3.71
CA VAL A 31 5.70 -12.37 -2.66
C VAL A 31 7.14 -12.83 -2.52
N ARG A 32 8.03 -11.87 -2.24
CA ARG A 32 9.44 -12.14 -2.03
C ARG A 32 9.79 -12.12 -0.54
N PRO A 33 10.81 -12.88 -0.11
CA PRO A 33 11.19 -12.95 1.31
C PRO A 33 11.72 -11.62 1.88
N ASP A 34 12.12 -10.68 1.02
CA ASP A 34 12.64 -9.36 1.35
C ASP A 34 11.59 -8.23 1.19
N ASP A 35 10.35 -8.55 0.84
CA ASP A 35 9.30 -7.55 0.71
C ASP A 35 8.89 -6.98 2.08
N ILE A 36 8.86 -5.65 2.18
CA ILE A 36 8.43 -4.93 3.39
C ILE A 36 7.06 -4.30 3.14
N TRP A 37 6.08 -4.69 3.96
CA TRP A 37 4.70 -4.25 3.84
C TRP A 37 4.33 -3.24 4.93
N VAL A 38 3.76 -2.12 4.53
CA VAL A 38 3.19 -1.13 5.46
C VAL A 38 1.68 -1.16 5.36
N VAL A 39 1.03 -1.87 6.29
CA VAL A 39 -0.42 -2.13 6.27
C VAL A 39 -1.10 -1.46 7.46
N ALA A 40 -2.10 -0.64 7.20
CA ALA A 40 -2.99 -0.11 8.24
C ALA A 40 -4.33 0.31 7.64
N PHE A 41 -5.32 0.55 8.49
CA PHE A 41 -6.54 1.24 8.07
C PHE A 41 -6.22 2.68 7.63
N SER A 42 -6.94 3.18 6.64
CA SER A 42 -6.73 4.52 6.08
C SER A 42 -6.71 5.58 7.17
N ARG A 43 -5.73 6.48 7.09
CA ARG A 43 -5.49 7.60 8.01
C ARG A 43 -4.96 7.21 9.41
N SER A 44 -4.45 5.99 9.59
CA SER A 44 -3.80 5.56 10.84
C SER A 44 -2.28 5.80 10.91
N GLY A 45 -1.73 6.71 10.11
CA GLY A 45 -0.30 7.09 10.16
C GLY A 45 0.63 6.36 9.18
N THR A 46 0.09 5.73 8.13
CA THR A 46 0.87 4.98 7.12
C THR A 46 1.98 5.81 6.47
N THR A 47 1.73 7.07 6.11
CA THR A 47 2.73 7.96 5.49
C THR A 47 3.95 8.17 6.38
N TRP A 48 3.76 8.33 7.69
CA TRP A 48 4.86 8.48 8.64
C TRP A 48 5.65 7.18 8.76
N LEU A 49 4.96 6.05 8.87
CA LEU A 49 5.60 4.75 8.98
C LEU A 49 6.39 4.38 7.71
N GLN A 50 5.85 4.67 6.53
CA GLN A 50 6.55 4.51 5.25
C GLN A 50 7.85 5.32 5.20
N GLU A 51 7.82 6.58 5.64
CA GLU A 51 9.04 7.42 5.65
C GLU A 51 10.11 6.88 6.60
N LEU A 52 9.69 6.52 7.82
CA LEU A 52 10.60 6.00 8.85
C LEU A 52 11.26 4.68 8.42
N LEU A 53 10.46 3.75 7.85
CA LEU A 53 10.99 2.47 7.37
C LEU A 53 11.90 2.64 6.17
N TRP A 54 11.55 3.51 5.23
CA TRP A 54 12.40 3.75 4.07
C TRP A 54 13.77 4.28 4.50
N LEU A 55 13.82 5.25 5.42
CA LEU A 55 15.08 5.76 5.95
C LEU A 55 15.87 4.67 6.70
N LEU A 56 15.20 3.86 7.52
CA LEU A 56 15.85 2.78 8.26
C LEU A 56 16.54 1.78 7.33
N GLU A 57 15.84 1.33 6.29
CA GLU A 57 16.37 0.36 5.32
C GLU A 57 17.41 0.98 4.38
N ASN A 58 17.38 2.29 4.18
CA ASN A 58 18.32 3.01 3.31
C ASN A 58 19.41 3.77 4.10
N ASN A 59 19.83 3.22 5.25
CA ASN A 59 20.94 3.75 6.06
C ASN A 59 20.82 5.24 6.44
N LEU A 60 19.59 5.69 6.70
CA LEU A 60 19.25 7.07 7.02
C LEU A 60 19.66 8.08 5.92
N ASP A 61 19.52 7.72 4.64
CA ASP A 61 19.76 8.62 3.50
C ASP A 61 18.65 9.69 3.36
N TYR A 62 18.78 10.76 4.15
CA TYR A 62 17.85 11.88 4.12
C TYR A 62 17.86 12.65 2.79
N ASP A 63 19.01 12.73 2.12
CA ASP A 63 19.12 13.45 0.84
C ASP A 63 18.40 12.70 -0.27
N GLY A 64 18.53 11.37 -0.31
CA GLY A 64 17.78 10.50 -1.22
C GLY A 64 16.28 10.56 -0.97
N ALA A 65 15.87 10.50 0.30
CA ALA A 65 14.48 10.61 0.72
C ALA A 65 13.83 11.95 0.29
N ALA A 66 14.56 13.06 0.41
CA ALA A 66 14.08 14.38 0.02
C ALA A 66 13.97 14.58 -1.50
N LYS A 67 14.85 13.92 -2.28
CA LYS A 67 14.85 14.01 -3.75
C LYS A 67 13.73 13.18 -4.39
N THR A 68 13.39 12.03 -3.79
CA THR A 68 12.45 11.07 -4.38
C THR A 68 11.12 11.09 -3.63
N PRO A 69 9.99 11.45 -4.28
CA PRO A 69 8.70 11.48 -3.61
C PRO A 69 8.30 10.09 -3.11
N LEU A 70 7.61 10.04 -1.96
CA LEU A 70 7.23 8.78 -1.29
C LEU A 70 6.41 7.84 -2.21
N THR A 71 5.57 8.40 -3.07
CA THR A 71 4.77 7.65 -4.06
C THR A 71 5.60 6.93 -5.13
N LYS A 72 6.88 7.28 -5.28
CA LYS A 72 7.83 6.55 -6.14
C LYS A 72 8.71 5.57 -5.37
N ARG A 73 8.71 5.64 -4.03
CA ARG A 73 9.49 4.76 -3.15
C ARG A 73 8.73 3.51 -2.74
N TYR A 74 7.40 3.55 -2.79
CA TYR A 74 6.51 2.43 -2.47
C TYR A 74 5.57 2.11 -3.63
N ALA A 75 5.32 0.82 -3.85
CA ALA A 75 4.16 0.37 -4.58
C ALA A 75 2.93 0.44 -3.65
N PHE A 76 1.82 0.97 -4.16
CA PHE A 76 0.56 1.05 -3.41
C PHE A 76 -0.37 -0.10 -3.83
N ILE A 77 -0.81 -0.88 -2.85
CA ILE A 77 -1.76 -2.00 -3.00
C ILE A 77 -2.91 -1.74 -2.01
N GLU A 78 -4.13 -1.99 -2.48
CA GLU A 78 -5.42 -1.69 -1.82
C GLU A 78 -5.83 -2.75 -0.79
#